data_AF-A0A6C9QGL1-F1
#
_entry.id   AF-A0A6C9QGL1-F1
#
_cell.length_a   1.000
_cell.length_b   1.000
_cell.length_c   1.000
_cell.angle_alpha   90.00
_cell.angle_beta   90.00
_cell.angle_gamma   90.00
#
_symmetry.space_group_name_H-M   'P 1'
#
loop_
_entity.id
_entity.type
_entity.pdbx_description
1 polymer ?
#
loop_
_entity_poly.entity_id
_entity_poly.type
_entity_poly.pdbx_seq_one_letter_code
_entity_poly.pdbx_strand_id
1 'polypeptide(L)'
;MPQHDQLHRYLFENFAVRGELVTVSETLQQILENHDYPQPVKNVLAELLVATSLLTATLKFDGDITVQLQGDGPMNLAVINGNNNQQMRGVARVQGEIPENADLKTLVGNGYVVITITPSEGERYQGVVGLEGDTLAACLEDYFMRSEQLPTRLFIRTGDVDGKPAAGGMLLQVMPAQNAQQDDFDHLATLT
;
A
#
# COMPACT_ATOMS: atom_id res chain seq x y z
N MET A 1 4.10 17.16 -20.06
CA MET A 1 5.19 16.99 -19.06
C MET A 1 5.40 15.49 -18.92
N PRO A 2 6.65 14.98 -18.86
CA PRO A 2 6.84 13.55 -18.64
C PRO A 2 6.26 13.20 -17.26
N GLN A 3 5.35 12.24 -17.23
CA GLN A 3 4.66 11.79 -16.03
C GLN A 3 5.58 10.81 -15.31
N HIS A 4 6.41 11.34 -14.42
CA HIS A 4 7.31 10.56 -13.59
C HIS A 4 6.64 10.21 -12.27
N ASP A 5 7.08 9.10 -11.68
CA ASP A 5 6.66 8.70 -10.34
C ASP A 5 7.06 9.76 -9.31
N GLN A 6 6.09 10.23 -8.52
CA GLN A 6 6.29 11.26 -7.52
C GLN A 6 5.41 11.01 -6.31
N LEU A 7 5.93 11.36 -5.14
CA LEU A 7 5.21 11.39 -3.89
C LEU A 7 5.21 12.82 -3.33
N HIS A 8 4.02 13.35 -3.11
CA HIS A 8 3.81 14.67 -2.51
C HIS A 8 3.17 14.52 -1.13
N ARG A 9 3.73 15.23 -0.16
CA ARG A 9 3.17 15.35 1.19
C ARG A 9 2.47 16.68 1.33
N TYR A 10 1.33 16.68 1.99
CA TYR A 10 0.56 17.89 2.30
C TYR A 10 -0.06 17.78 3.69
N LEU A 11 -0.43 18.92 4.25
CA LEU A 11 -0.99 19.03 5.59
C LEU A 11 -2.22 19.91 5.56
N PHE A 12 -3.32 19.43 6.13
CA PHE A 12 -4.47 20.24 6.44
C PHE A 12 -4.25 20.91 7.80
N GLU A 13 -3.60 22.07 7.81
CA GLU A 13 -3.10 22.74 9.03
C GLU A 13 -4.19 22.93 10.09
N ASN A 14 -5.40 23.31 9.68
CA ASN A 14 -6.52 23.57 10.60
C ASN A 14 -7.17 22.30 11.15
N PHE A 15 -6.93 21.14 10.53
CA PHE A 15 -7.60 19.88 10.86
C PHE A 15 -6.68 18.85 11.51
N ALA A 16 -5.38 19.16 11.64
CA ALA A 16 -4.38 18.22 12.14
C ALA A 16 -4.38 16.88 11.37
N VAL A 17 -4.69 16.91 10.08
CA VAL A 17 -4.68 15.75 9.19
C VAL A 17 -3.54 15.90 8.20
N ARG A 18 -2.64 14.92 8.15
CA ARG A 18 -1.64 14.81 7.08
C ARG A 18 -2.21 14.03 5.92
N GLY A 19 -1.78 14.40 4.72
CA GLY A 19 -2.10 13.68 3.51
C GLY A 19 -0.88 13.45 2.63
N GLU A 20 -0.98 12.40 1.82
CA GLU A 20 0.04 12.04 0.83
C GLU A 20 -0.66 11.69 -0.48
N LEU A 21 0.00 11.97 -1.60
CA LEU A 21 -0.44 11.62 -2.95
C LEU A 21 0.75 11.03 -3.69
N VAL A 22 0.58 9.87 -4.30
CA VAL A 22 1.63 9.16 -5.03
C VAL A 22 1.17 8.64 -6.38
N THR A 23 2.07 8.67 -7.36
CA THR A 23 1.98 7.90 -8.61
C THR A 23 3.20 7.00 -8.75
N VAL A 24 3.00 5.73 -9.10
CA VAL A 24 4.04 4.68 -9.15
C VAL A 24 4.07 3.92 -10.48
N SER A 25 3.65 4.56 -11.57
CA SER A 25 3.39 3.91 -12.85
C SER A 25 4.67 3.50 -13.59
N GLU A 26 5.76 4.25 -13.48
CA GLU A 26 7.04 3.91 -14.09
C GLU A 26 7.71 2.74 -13.34
N THR A 27 7.71 2.81 -12.02
CA THR A 27 8.25 1.78 -11.13
C THR A 27 7.45 0.50 -11.24
N LEU A 28 6.12 0.59 -11.35
CA LEU A 28 5.24 -0.56 -11.56
C LEU A 28 5.60 -1.30 -12.85
N GLN A 29 5.81 -0.58 -13.95
CA GLN A 29 6.21 -1.20 -15.22
C GLN A 29 7.49 -2.01 -15.06
N GLN A 30 8.51 -1.48 -14.37
CA GLN A 30 9.77 -2.19 -14.13
C GLN A 30 9.60 -3.42 -13.23
N ILE A 31 8.75 -3.36 -12.20
CA ILE A 31 8.46 -4.50 -11.32
C ILE A 31 7.73 -5.62 -12.07
N LEU A 32 6.81 -5.26 -12.98
CA LEU A 32 6.06 -6.20 -13.79
C LEU A 32 6.87 -6.73 -14.98
N GLU A 33 7.89 -5.98 -15.40
CA GLU A 33 8.77 -6.38 -16.50
C GLU A 33 9.45 -7.72 -16.18
N ASN A 34 9.69 -8.53 -17.21
CA ASN A 34 10.32 -9.85 -17.14
C ASN A 34 9.52 -10.96 -16.42
N HIS A 35 8.26 -10.70 -16.07
CA HIS A 35 7.37 -11.70 -15.47
C HIS A 35 6.04 -11.78 -16.23
N ASP A 36 5.63 -12.99 -16.61
CA ASP A 36 4.34 -13.22 -17.28
C ASP A 36 3.22 -13.38 -16.24
N TYR A 37 2.95 -12.32 -15.48
CA TYR A 37 1.92 -12.35 -14.46
C TYR A 37 0.51 -12.25 -15.05
N PRO A 38 -0.46 -13.04 -14.56
CA PRO A 38 -1.86 -12.84 -14.91
C PRO A 38 -2.37 -11.52 -14.33
N GLN A 39 -3.40 -10.95 -14.95
CA GLN A 39 -3.89 -9.61 -14.61
C GLN A 39 -4.23 -9.42 -13.12
N PRO A 40 -4.88 -10.37 -12.43
CA PRO A 40 -5.17 -10.22 -11.00
C PRO A 40 -3.90 -10.06 -10.13
N VAL A 41 -2.80 -10.73 -10.49
CA VAL A 41 -1.51 -10.61 -9.77
C VAL A 41 -0.87 -9.25 -10.03
N LYS A 42 -0.94 -8.76 -11.27
CA LYS A 42 -0.47 -7.40 -11.61
C LYS A 42 -1.21 -6.34 -10.81
N ASN A 43 -2.52 -6.49 -10.66
CA ASN A 43 -3.36 -5.57 -9.88
C ASN A 43 -2.95 -5.56 -8.39
N VAL A 44 -2.77 -6.73 -7.76
CA VAL A 44 -2.34 -6.80 -6.36
C VAL A 44 -0.94 -6.24 -6.15
N LEU A 45 0.00 -6.49 -7.07
CA LEU A 45 1.34 -5.87 -7.00
C LEU A 45 1.27 -4.35 -7.15
N ALA A 46 0.39 -3.83 -8.01
CA ALA A 46 0.16 -2.40 -8.15
C ALA A 46 -0.41 -1.78 -6.87
N GLU A 47 -1.41 -2.43 -6.26
CA GLU A 47 -1.97 -1.99 -4.98
C GLU A 47 -0.93 -2.03 -3.84
N LEU A 48 -0.16 -3.11 -3.75
CA LEU A 48 0.92 -3.24 -2.77
C LEU A 48 2.00 -2.19 -2.96
N LEU A 49 2.35 -1.84 -4.20
CA LEU A 49 3.36 -0.83 -4.50
C LEU A 49 2.90 0.55 -4.01
N VAL A 50 1.66 0.92 -4.32
CA VAL A 50 1.06 2.18 -3.84
C VAL A 50 1.00 2.20 -2.32
N ALA A 51 0.44 1.15 -1.70
CA ALA A 51 0.36 1.04 -0.25
C ALA A 51 1.74 1.14 0.40
N THR A 52 2.73 0.39 -0.09
CA THR A 52 4.09 0.41 0.47
C THR A 52 4.70 1.80 0.34
N SER A 53 4.55 2.47 -0.81
CA SER A 53 5.09 3.81 -1.01
C SER A 53 4.51 4.84 -0.04
N LEU A 54 3.18 4.84 0.14
CA LEU A 54 2.48 5.69 1.11
C LEU A 54 2.94 5.38 2.54
N LEU A 55 2.94 4.11 2.95
CA LEU A 55 3.37 3.72 4.29
C LEU A 55 4.82 4.11 4.57
N THR A 56 5.71 3.95 3.59
CA THR A 56 7.11 4.34 3.68
C THR A 56 7.26 5.84 3.93
N ALA A 57 6.43 6.66 3.29
CA ALA A 57 6.50 8.11 3.41
C ALA A 57 6.04 8.63 4.79
N THR A 58 5.28 7.83 5.53
CA THR A 58 4.85 8.13 6.90
C THR A 58 5.92 7.89 7.97
N LEU A 59 6.98 7.12 7.65
CA LEU A 59 8.06 6.76 8.56
C LEU A 59 9.00 7.95 8.79
N LYS A 60 9.42 8.16 10.03
CA LYS A 60 10.29 9.28 10.45
C LYS A 60 11.77 8.91 10.56
N PHE A 61 12.17 7.73 10.09
CA PHE A 61 13.52 7.20 10.24
C PHE A 61 14.01 6.57 8.94
N ASP A 62 15.33 6.42 8.84
CA ASP A 62 15.99 5.75 7.72
C ASP A 62 15.94 4.23 7.91
N GLY A 63 15.64 3.50 6.84
CA GLY A 63 15.52 2.05 6.88
C GLY A 63 14.67 1.47 5.76
N ASP A 64 14.46 0.17 5.87
CA ASP A 64 13.70 -0.64 4.91
C ASP A 64 12.33 -0.99 5.47
N ILE A 65 11.33 -1.00 4.59
CA ILE A 65 9.99 -1.51 4.86
C ILE A 65 9.66 -2.60 3.85
N THR A 66 9.02 -3.64 4.33
CA THR A 66 8.52 -4.75 3.50
C THR A 66 7.06 -4.96 3.82
N VAL A 67 6.21 -4.86 2.81
CA VAL A 67 4.80 -5.21 2.90
C VAL A 67 4.57 -6.43 2.02
N GLN A 68 4.07 -7.49 2.63
CA GLN A 68 3.85 -8.76 1.93
C GLN A 68 2.50 -9.35 2.26
N LEU A 69 1.87 -9.95 1.25
CA LEU A 69 0.74 -10.85 1.36
C LEU A 69 1.25 -12.28 1.38
N GLN A 70 0.79 -13.06 2.35
CA GLN A 70 1.11 -14.48 2.48
C GLN A 70 -0.16 -15.27 2.74
N GLY A 71 -0.33 -16.38 2.03
CA GLY A 71 -1.48 -17.25 2.23
C GLY A 71 -1.37 -18.59 1.48
N ASP A 72 -2.44 -19.38 1.56
CA ASP A 72 -2.54 -20.74 1.00
C ASP A 72 -3.15 -20.80 -0.40
N GLY A 73 -3.49 -19.65 -1.00
CA GLY A 73 -4.06 -19.54 -2.33
C GLY A 73 -3.09 -19.80 -3.51
N PRO A 74 -3.58 -19.64 -4.75
CA PRO A 74 -2.77 -19.79 -5.96
C PRO A 74 -1.63 -18.77 -6.06
N MET A 75 -1.76 -17.60 -5.42
CA MET A 75 -0.67 -16.64 -5.19
C MET A 75 -0.25 -16.67 -3.72
N ASN A 76 0.75 -17.49 -3.39
CA ASN A 76 1.15 -17.73 -2.01
C ASN A 76 2.01 -16.62 -1.40
N LEU A 77 2.64 -15.79 -2.23
CA LEU A 77 3.41 -14.64 -1.82
C LEU A 77 3.27 -13.50 -2.83
N ALA A 78 2.97 -12.30 -2.35
CA ALA A 78 3.23 -11.07 -3.09
C ALA A 78 3.90 -10.09 -2.14
N VAL A 79 5.04 -9.51 -2.54
CA VAL A 79 5.85 -8.68 -1.65
C VAL A 79 6.41 -7.49 -2.38
N ILE A 80 6.30 -6.32 -1.74
CA ILE A 80 7.02 -5.10 -2.11
C ILE A 80 7.95 -4.72 -0.95
N ASN A 81 9.19 -4.41 -1.29
CA ASN A 81 10.19 -3.86 -0.40
C ASN A 81 10.53 -2.43 -0.87
N GLY A 82 10.57 -1.52 0.08
CA GLY A 82 10.88 -0.11 -0.11
C GLY A 82 11.85 0.39 0.94
N ASN A 83 12.40 1.58 0.72
CA ASN A 83 13.16 2.32 1.72
C ASN A 83 12.73 3.78 1.78
N ASN A 84 13.21 4.50 2.80
CA ASN A 84 12.94 5.92 3.02
C ASN A 84 13.22 6.84 1.80
N ASN A 85 14.08 6.40 0.86
CA ASN A 85 14.36 7.10 -0.39
C ASN A 85 13.36 6.78 -1.52
N GLN A 86 12.25 6.09 -1.22
CA GLN A 86 11.23 5.65 -2.17
C GLN A 86 11.76 4.73 -3.28
N GLN A 87 12.86 4.01 -3.01
CA GLN A 87 13.36 2.99 -3.93
C GLN A 87 12.59 1.70 -3.67
N MET A 88 11.83 1.24 -4.67
CA MET A 88 10.91 0.12 -4.52
C MET A 88 11.30 -1.05 -5.42
N ARG A 89 11.02 -2.25 -4.96
CA ARG A 89 11.12 -3.50 -5.73
C ARG A 89 10.13 -4.51 -5.19
N GLY A 90 9.75 -5.49 -6.01
CA GLY A 90 8.87 -6.53 -5.52
C GLY A 90 8.74 -7.69 -6.47
N VAL A 91 8.10 -8.75 -5.98
CA VAL A 91 7.85 -9.98 -6.71
C VAL A 91 6.56 -10.63 -6.20
N ALA A 92 5.92 -11.40 -7.07
CA ALA A 92 4.87 -12.35 -6.68
C ALA A 92 5.29 -13.79 -7.02
N ARG A 93 4.79 -14.74 -6.23
CA ARG A 93 4.93 -16.17 -6.46
C ARG A 93 3.54 -16.76 -6.70
N VAL A 94 3.42 -17.46 -7.82
CA VAL A 94 2.21 -18.16 -8.25
C VAL A 94 2.53 -19.64 -8.27
N GLN A 95 1.69 -20.44 -7.62
CA GLN A 95 1.86 -21.90 -7.47
C GLN A 95 0.66 -22.71 -7.99
N GLY A 96 -0.33 -22.04 -8.59
CA GLY A 96 -1.55 -22.66 -9.10
C GLY A 96 -2.19 -21.85 -10.21
N GLU A 97 -3.34 -22.32 -10.68
CA GLU A 97 -4.13 -21.62 -11.69
C GLU A 97 -4.83 -20.41 -11.08
N ILE A 98 -4.77 -19.27 -11.79
CA ILE A 98 -5.38 -18.02 -11.34
C ILE A 98 -6.59 -17.73 -12.24
N PRO A 99 -7.81 -17.68 -11.66
CA PRO A 99 -9.00 -17.26 -12.40
C PRO A 99 -8.85 -15.84 -12.96
N GLU A 100 -9.39 -15.58 -14.15
CA GLU A 100 -9.25 -14.30 -14.85
C GLU A 100 -9.71 -13.09 -14.03
N ASN A 101 -10.78 -13.26 -13.24
CA ASN A 101 -11.37 -12.22 -12.38
C ASN A 101 -11.20 -12.53 -10.89
N ALA A 102 -10.10 -13.18 -10.50
CA ALA A 102 -9.83 -13.51 -9.11
C ALA A 102 -9.75 -12.24 -8.24
N ASP A 103 -10.49 -12.22 -7.14
CA ASP A 103 -10.38 -11.19 -6.11
C ASP A 103 -9.21 -11.47 -5.16
N LEU A 104 -8.94 -10.52 -4.25
CA LEU A 104 -7.83 -10.61 -3.29
C LEU A 104 -7.89 -11.90 -2.45
N LYS A 105 -9.09 -12.25 -1.96
CA LYS A 105 -9.30 -13.45 -1.12
C LYS A 105 -9.11 -14.74 -1.92
N THR A 106 -9.54 -14.79 -3.17
CA THR A 106 -9.32 -15.93 -4.06
C THR A 106 -7.84 -16.10 -4.39
N LEU A 107 -7.11 -15.00 -4.60
CA LEU A 107 -5.69 -15.04 -4.92
C LEU A 107 -4.83 -15.51 -3.76
N VAL A 108 -5.04 -14.94 -2.57
CA VAL A 108 -4.20 -15.18 -1.40
C VAL A 108 -4.70 -16.37 -0.59
N GLY A 109 -5.99 -16.69 -0.63
CA GLY A 109 -6.62 -17.68 0.22
C GLY A 109 -6.74 -17.19 1.67
N ASN A 110 -6.58 -18.10 2.62
CA ASN A 110 -6.46 -17.74 4.04
C ASN A 110 -5.06 -17.22 4.30
N GLY A 111 -4.96 -15.94 4.63
CA GLY A 111 -3.68 -15.27 4.71
C GLY A 111 -3.69 -13.98 5.51
N TYR A 112 -2.53 -13.34 5.50
CA TYR A 112 -2.24 -12.15 6.28
C TYR A 112 -1.43 -11.17 5.44
N VAL A 113 -1.57 -9.87 5.73
CA VAL A 113 -0.59 -8.86 5.37
C VAL A 113 0.44 -8.79 6.50
N VAL A 114 1.71 -8.85 6.15
CA VAL A 114 2.82 -8.66 7.09
C VAL A 114 3.56 -7.39 6.70
N ILE A 115 3.63 -6.45 7.64
CA ILE A 115 4.38 -5.21 7.52
C ILE A 115 5.62 -5.36 8.39
N THR A 116 6.80 -5.46 7.79
CA THR A 116 8.07 -5.44 8.48
C THR A 116 8.73 -4.10 8.27
N ILE A 117 9.17 -3.46 9.34
CA ILE A 117 9.99 -2.25 9.27
C ILE A 117 11.31 -2.52 9.97
N THR A 118 12.41 -2.32 9.25
CA THR A 118 13.76 -2.52 9.74
C THR A 118 14.51 -1.20 9.65
N PRO A 119 14.55 -0.40 10.74
CA PRO A 119 15.30 0.84 10.75
C PRO A 119 16.80 0.55 10.63
N SER A 120 17.57 1.49 10.07
CA SER A 120 19.03 1.39 10.04
C SER A 120 19.64 1.40 11.45
N GLU A 121 19.00 2.12 12.37
CA GLU A 121 19.32 2.13 13.80
C GLU A 121 18.05 1.90 14.63
N GLY A 122 18.11 0.93 15.53
CA GLY A 122 16.99 0.59 16.42
C GLY A 122 16.49 -0.84 16.23
N GLU A 123 15.31 -1.12 16.76
CA GLU A 123 14.73 -2.46 16.74
C GLU A 123 13.79 -2.65 15.55
N ARG A 124 13.84 -3.86 14.96
CA ARG A 124 12.91 -4.26 13.91
C ARG A 124 11.51 -4.35 14.46
N TYR A 125 10.56 -3.75 13.76
CA TYR A 125 9.14 -3.84 14.02
C TYR A 125 8.45 -4.75 13.01
N GLN A 126 7.44 -5.50 13.45
CA GLN A 126 6.62 -6.33 12.56
C GLN A 126 5.15 -6.30 13.00
N GLY A 127 4.30 -5.78 12.13
CA GLY A 127 2.84 -5.86 12.22
C GLY A 127 2.30 -6.99 11.35
N VAL A 128 1.27 -7.69 11.84
CA VAL A 128 0.55 -8.72 11.09
C VAL A 128 -0.93 -8.40 11.16
N VAL A 129 -1.61 -8.38 10.01
CA VAL A 129 -3.06 -8.17 9.91
C VAL A 129 -3.70 -9.25 9.07
N GLY A 130 -4.85 -9.75 9.53
CA GLY A 130 -5.64 -10.72 8.77
C GLY A 130 -6.26 -10.10 7.53
N LEU A 131 -6.44 -10.90 6.48
CA LEU A 131 -7.18 -10.49 5.27
C LEU A 131 -8.70 -10.58 5.48
N GLU A 132 -9.20 -9.87 6.50
CA GLU A 132 -10.63 -9.85 6.82
C GLU A 132 -11.42 -8.93 5.88
N GLY A 133 -10.81 -7.80 5.50
CA GLY A 133 -11.37 -6.84 4.55
C GLY A 133 -11.42 -7.36 3.12
N ASP A 134 -12.26 -6.76 2.29
CA ASP A 134 -12.42 -7.15 0.88
C ASP A 134 -11.35 -6.55 -0.05
N THR A 135 -10.61 -5.54 0.44
CA THR A 135 -9.53 -4.88 -0.30
C THR A 135 -8.27 -4.76 0.56
N LEU A 136 -7.11 -4.62 -0.09
CA LEU A 136 -5.84 -4.41 0.61
C LEU A 136 -5.89 -3.13 1.44
N ALA A 137 -6.43 -2.05 0.87
CA ALA A 137 -6.61 -0.79 1.56
C ALA A 137 -7.43 -0.96 2.85
N ALA A 138 -8.57 -1.65 2.79
CA ALA A 138 -9.41 -1.88 3.97
C ALA A 138 -8.68 -2.69 5.05
N CYS A 139 -7.89 -3.71 4.67
CA CYS A 139 -7.10 -4.48 5.62
C CYS A 139 -6.03 -3.61 6.32
N LEU A 140 -5.36 -2.74 5.56
CA LEU A 140 -4.37 -1.82 6.12
C LEU A 140 -5.02 -0.73 7.00
N GLU A 141 -6.17 -0.19 6.61
CA GLU A 141 -6.93 0.76 7.42
C GLU A 141 -7.35 0.15 8.77
N ASP A 142 -7.86 -1.08 8.77
CA ASP A 142 -8.20 -1.81 10.00
C ASP A 142 -6.97 -2.07 10.88
N TYR A 143 -5.82 -2.40 10.28
CA TYR A 143 -4.55 -2.51 11.01
C TYR A 143 -4.19 -1.22 11.73
N PHE A 144 -4.21 -0.06 11.04
CA PHE A 144 -3.89 1.23 11.66
C PHE A 144 -4.89 1.62 12.74
N MET A 145 -6.17 1.31 12.52
CA MET A 145 -7.22 1.58 13.50
C MET A 145 -7.01 0.77 14.79
N ARG A 146 -6.71 -0.52 14.69
CA ARG A 146 -6.64 -1.42 15.86
C ARG A 146 -5.28 -1.44 16.54
N SER A 147 -4.20 -1.53 15.75
CA SER A 147 -2.85 -1.74 16.26
C SER A 147 -2.17 -0.43 16.64
N GLU A 148 -2.36 0.61 15.83
CA GLU A 148 -1.69 1.91 15.99
C GLU A 148 -2.60 2.98 16.62
N GLN A 149 -3.92 2.69 16.75
CA GLN A 149 -4.93 3.64 17.21
C GLN A 149 -4.89 4.96 16.44
N LEU A 150 -4.64 4.87 15.13
CA LEU A 150 -4.41 6.02 14.27
C LEU A 150 -5.39 5.99 13.10
N PRO A 151 -6.44 6.84 13.10
CA PRO A 151 -7.37 6.92 11.98
C PRO A 151 -6.63 7.21 10.68
N THR A 152 -6.74 6.26 9.75
CA THR A 152 -6.01 6.24 8.48
C THR A 152 -6.96 5.83 7.37
N ARG A 153 -6.90 6.51 6.24
CA ARG A 153 -7.62 6.16 5.01
C ARG A 153 -6.64 6.02 3.85
N LEU A 154 -6.83 5.00 3.04
CA LEU A 154 -6.04 4.68 1.87
C LEU A 154 -6.94 4.64 0.64
N PHE A 155 -6.64 5.51 -0.31
CA PHE A 155 -7.32 5.56 -1.60
C PHE A 155 -6.37 5.03 -2.65
N ILE A 156 -6.55 3.77 -3.05
CA ILE A 156 -5.69 3.14 -4.05
C ILE A 156 -6.46 3.03 -5.37
N ARG A 157 -5.81 3.40 -6.47
CA ARG A 157 -6.35 3.27 -7.82
C ARG A 157 -5.32 2.62 -8.73
N THR A 158 -5.78 1.62 -9.46
CA THR A 158 -5.01 0.88 -10.46
C THR A 158 -5.76 0.94 -11.78
N GLY A 159 -5.04 0.84 -12.90
CA GLY A 159 -5.63 0.85 -14.22
C GLY A 159 -4.58 0.90 -15.31
N ASP A 160 -4.96 1.40 -16.47
CA ASP A 160 -4.09 1.52 -17.64
C ASP A 160 -4.07 2.96 -18.14
N VAL A 161 -2.87 3.43 -18.49
CA VAL A 161 -2.63 4.72 -19.15
C VAL A 161 -1.80 4.44 -20.39
N ASP A 162 -2.27 4.85 -21.56
CA ASP A 162 -1.62 4.59 -22.85
C ASP A 162 -1.29 3.10 -23.11
N GLY A 163 -2.18 2.21 -22.65
CA GLY A 163 -2.02 0.76 -22.78
C GLY A 163 -0.92 0.16 -21.89
N LYS A 164 -0.45 0.92 -20.89
CA LYS A 164 0.53 0.48 -19.90
C LYS A 164 -0.11 0.45 -18.51
N PRO A 165 0.26 -0.54 -17.67
CA PRO A 165 -0.23 -0.60 -16.30
C PRO A 165 0.23 0.65 -15.53
N ALA A 166 -0.72 1.25 -14.82
CA ALA A 166 -0.54 2.48 -14.06
C ALA A 166 -1.21 2.34 -12.69
N ALA A 167 -0.63 3.00 -11.70
CA ALA A 167 -1.17 3.02 -10.36
C ALA A 167 -0.79 4.30 -9.61
N GLY A 168 -1.66 4.66 -8.67
CA GLY A 168 -1.44 5.77 -7.76
C GLY A 168 -2.39 5.68 -6.58
N GLY A 169 -2.20 6.57 -5.62
CA GLY A 169 -3.08 6.62 -4.48
C GLY A 169 -2.83 7.78 -3.55
N MET A 170 -3.71 7.89 -2.57
CA MET A 170 -3.65 8.89 -1.52
C MET A 170 -3.75 8.24 -0.15
N LEU A 171 -3.12 8.88 0.83
CA LEU A 171 -3.27 8.55 2.24
C LEU A 171 -3.77 9.79 2.96
N LEU A 172 -4.75 9.61 3.86
CA LEU A 172 -5.12 10.61 4.86
C LEU A 172 -4.95 9.99 6.23
N GLN A 173 -4.32 10.73 7.14
CA GLN A 173 -4.08 10.23 8.49
C GLN A 173 -4.06 11.35 9.51
N VAL A 174 -4.71 11.11 10.65
CA VAL A 174 -4.71 12.05 11.78
C VAL A 174 -3.29 12.20 12.34
N MET A 175 -2.89 13.41 12.70
CA MET A 175 -1.60 13.67 13.33
C MET A 175 -1.66 13.34 14.83
N PRO A 176 -0.66 12.60 15.37
CA PRO A 176 -0.62 12.31 16.80
C PRO A 176 -0.45 13.61 17.62
N ALA A 177 -1.10 13.65 18.79
CA ALA A 177 -1.02 14.73 19.80
C ALA A 177 -1.74 16.05 19.48
N GLN A 178 -2.58 16.11 18.44
CA GLN A 178 -3.52 17.20 18.23
C GLN A 178 -4.95 16.66 18.29
N ASN A 179 -5.87 17.37 18.94
CA ASN A 179 -7.28 17.01 18.99
C ASN A 179 -7.93 17.24 17.61
N ALA A 180 -7.59 16.41 16.63
CA ALA A 180 -8.32 16.36 15.37
C ALA A 180 -9.76 15.93 15.70
N GLN A 181 -10.74 16.70 15.23
CA GLN A 181 -12.13 16.28 15.35
C GLN A 181 -12.38 15.17 14.33
N GLN A 182 -12.98 14.06 14.78
CA GLN A 182 -13.29 12.92 13.91
C GLN A 182 -14.16 13.36 12.71
N ASP A 183 -15.08 14.29 12.93
CA ASP A 183 -15.98 14.83 11.90
C ASP A 183 -15.20 15.51 10.75
N ASP A 184 -14.12 16.24 11.05
CA ASP A 184 -13.28 16.91 10.05
C ASP A 184 -12.52 15.86 9.20
N PHE A 185 -12.03 14.80 9.84
CA PHE A 185 -11.37 13.69 9.15
C PHE A 185 -12.33 12.93 8.23
N ASP A 186 -13.54 12.63 8.70
CA ASP A 186 -14.55 11.93 7.91
C ASP A 186 -15.03 12.79 6.73
N HIS A 187 -15.12 14.12 6.90
CA HIS A 187 -15.42 15.06 5.82
C HIS A 187 -14.34 15.04 4.73
N LEU A 188 -13.06 15.12 5.11
CA LEU A 188 -11.95 15.03 4.17
C LEU A 188 -11.92 13.69 3.44
N ALA A 189 -12.17 12.59 4.15
CA ALA A 189 -12.23 11.25 3.57
C ALA A 189 -13.38 11.10 2.56
N THR A 190 -14.49 11.82 2.73
CA THR A 190 -15.64 11.79 1.81
C THR A 190 -15.38 12.57 0.51
N LEU A 191 -14.53 13.59 0.55
CA LEU A 191 -14.18 14.41 -0.61
C LEU A 191 -13.17 13.75 -1.57
N THR A 192 -12.47 12.72 -1.10
CA THR A 192 -11.29 12.13 -1.75
C THR A 192 -11.66 10.88 -2.56
#